data_AF-A0A5K0UTR1-F1
#
_entry.id   AF-A0A5K0UTR1-F1
#
_cell.length_a   1.000
_cell.length_b   1.000
_cell.length_c   1.000
_cell.angle_alpha   90.00
_cell.angle_beta   90.00
_cell.angle_gamma   90.00
#
_symmetry.space_group_name_H-M   'P 1'
#
loop_
_entity.id
_entity.type
_entity.pdbx_description
1 polymer ?
#
loop_
_entity_poly.entity_id
_entity_poly.type
_entity_poly.pdbx_seq_one_letter_code
_entity_poly.pdbx_strand_id
1 'polypeptide(L)' 'RGVMLADGKARFSIKGQPIYHFVGTSIFSEYTVVHVGCLAKVNPEAPPDKICVVSCGIST' A
#
# COMPACT_ATOMS: atom_id res chain seq x y z
N ARG A 1 -13.18 -1.95 2.76
CA ARG A 1 -13.59 -1.18 1.56
C ARG A 1 -12.40 -1.15 0.60
N GLY A 2 -12.59 -1.50 -0.68
CA GLY A 2 -11.51 -1.59 -1.68
C GLY A 2 -11.13 -0.26 -2.34
N VAL A 3 -11.36 0.86 -1.67
CA VAL A 3 -11.22 2.22 -2.22
C VAL A 3 -10.54 3.12 -1.20
N MET A 4 -10.01 4.26 -1.65
CA MET A 4 -9.38 5.23 -0.77
C MET A 4 -10.40 5.88 0.17
N LEU A 5 -10.01 6.11 1.42
CA LEU A 5 -10.86 6.75 2.42
C LEU A 5 -11.16 8.22 2.09
N ALA A 6 -10.22 8.91 1.42
CA ALA A 6 -10.32 10.34 1.14
C ALA A 6 -11.46 10.71 0.18
N ASP A 7 -11.75 9.86 -0.81
CA ASP A 7 -12.73 10.17 -1.87
C ASP A 7 -13.59 8.98 -2.31
N GLY A 8 -13.43 7.81 -1.68
CA GLY A 8 -14.18 6.61 -2.03
C GLY A 8 -13.86 6.04 -3.41
N LYS A 9 -12.78 6.47 -4.07
CA LYS A 9 -12.40 6.00 -5.42
C LYS A 9 -11.25 5.00 -5.39
N ALA A 10 -11.20 4.13 -6.40
CA ALA A 10 -10.03 3.30 -6.66
C ALA A 10 -8.87 4.14 -7.23
N ARG A 11 -7.65 3.60 -7.19
CA ARG A 11 -6.47 4.22 -7.84
C ARG A 11 -5.88 3.36 -8.94
N PHE A 12 -6.31 2.10 -9.00
CA PHE A 12 -5.95 1.18 -10.06
C PHE A 12 -7.11 1.03 -11.03
N SER A 13 -6.81 0.93 -12.31
CA SER A 13 -7.79 0.61 -13.34
C SER A 13 -7.11 -0.11 -14.50
N ILE A 14 -7.86 -0.98 -15.17
CA ILE A 14 -7.48 -1.57 -16.46
C ILE A 14 -8.65 -1.35 -17.40
N LYS A 15 -8.39 -0.72 -18.56
CA LYS A 15 -9.41 -0.44 -19.59
C LYS A 15 -10.64 0.30 -19.03
N GLY A 16 -10.42 1.25 -18.12
CA GLY A 16 -11.50 2.02 -17.47
C GLY A 16 -12.27 1.28 -16.37
N GLN A 17 -12.00 0.00 -16.14
CA GLN A 17 -12.59 -0.76 -15.04
C GLN A 17 -11.73 -0.62 -13.77
N PRO A 18 -12.32 -0.26 -12.61
CA PRO A 18 -11.57 -0.07 -11.38
C PRO A 18 -11.06 -1.41 -10.83
N ILE A 19 -9.81 -1.42 -10.35
CA ILE A 19 -9.24 -2.49 -9.55
C ILE A 19 -9.20 -2.03 -8.10
N TYR A 20 -9.77 -2.84 -7.22
CA TYR A 20 -9.93 -2.49 -5.82
C TYR A 20 -8.65 -2.68 -5.03
N HIS A 21 -8.44 -1.80 -4.06
CA HIS A 21 -7.35 -1.88 -3.10
C HIS A 21 -7.54 -3.04 -2.12
N PHE A 22 -6.43 -3.66 -1.72
CA PHE A 22 -6.38 -4.67 -0.67
C PHE A 22 -5.63 -4.12 0.55
N VAL A 23 -6.22 -4.26 1.73
CA VAL A 23 -5.72 -3.76 3.04
C VAL A 23 -5.18 -2.32 3.03
N GLY A 24 -5.66 -1.49 2.09
CA GLY A 24 -5.23 -0.10 1.96
C GLY A 24 -3.78 0.11 1.48
N THR A 25 -3.06 -0.95 1.11
CA THR A 25 -1.65 -0.86 0.66
C THR A 25 -1.42 -1.40 -0.75
N SER A 26 -2.05 -2.51 -1.14
CA SER A 26 -2.00 -3.07 -2.50
C SER A 26 -0.58 -3.20 -3.09
N ILE A 27 0.33 -3.83 -2.35
CA ILE A 27 1.79 -3.84 -2.62
C ILE A 27 2.24 -4.75 -3.78
N PHE A 28 1.31 -5.42 -4.46
CA PHE A 28 1.60 -6.21 -5.67
C PHE A 28 1.42 -5.38 -6.95
N SER A 29 1.98 -4.19 -6.93
CA SER A 29 2.06 -3.26 -8.06
C SER A 29 3.36 -2.47 -7.92
N GLU A 30 3.98 -2.10 -9.05
CA GLU A 30 5.21 -1.31 -9.05
C GLU A 30 5.02 0.06 -8.36
N TYR A 31 3.79 0.58 -8.39
CA TYR A 31 3.41 1.81 -7.71
C TYR A 31 2.07 1.62 -7.01
N THR A 32 1.93 2.21 -5.82
CA THR A 32 0.66 2.20 -5.09
C THR A 32 0.41 3.55 -4.43
N VAL A 33 -0.86 3.81 -4.13
CA VAL A 33 -1.30 5.01 -3.41
C VAL A 33 -1.87 4.55 -2.07
N VAL A 34 -1.30 5.06 -0.98
CA VAL A 34 -1.60 4.65 0.39
C VAL A 34 -1.91 5.88 1.23
N HIS A 35 -2.79 5.74 2.22
CA HIS A 35 -3.05 6.80 3.18
C HIS A 35 -1.80 7.08 4.02
N VAL A 36 -1.49 8.35 4.29
CA VAL A 36 -0.27 8.74 5.04
C VAL A 36 -0.16 8.07 6.42
N GLY A 37 -1.29 7.83 7.10
CA GLY A 37 -1.32 7.11 8.38
C GLY A 37 -1.01 5.61 8.30
N CYS A 38 -0.93 5.03 7.10
CA CYS A 38 -0.56 3.63 6.86
C CYS A 38 0.87 3.51 6.30
N LEU A 39 1.65 4.60 6.32
CA LEU A 39 3.03 4.66 5.88
C LEU A 39 3.92 5.04 7.07
N ALA A 40 5.01 4.30 7.27
CA ALA A 40 6.03 4.63 8.25
C ALA A 40 7.33 4.97 7.54
N LYS A 41 7.87 6.18 7.79
CA LYS A 41 9.21 6.55 7.33
C LYS A 41 10.24 5.79 8.16
N VAL A 42 11.15 5.09 7.50
CA VAL A 42 12.22 4.28 8.14
C VAL A 42 13.61 4.87 7.86
N ASN A 43 14.64 4.31 8.50
CA ASN A 43 16.03 4.69 8.26
C ASN A 43 16.40 4.43 6.79
N PRO A 44 16.94 5.41 6.04
CA PRO A 44 17.35 5.23 4.65
C PRO A 44 18.49 4.20 4.45
N GLU A 45 19.26 3.87 5.49
CA GLU A 45 20.32 2.86 5.43
C GLU A 45 19.80 1.42 5.60
N ALA A 46 18.52 1.26 5.97
CA ALA A 46 17.93 -0.06 6.19
C ALA A 46 17.63 -0.77 4.85
N PRO A 47 18.10 -2.01 4.62
CA PRO A 47 17.88 -2.74 3.37
C PRO A 47 16.39 -3.03 3.11
N PRO A 48 15.74 -2.45 2.06
CA PRO A 48 14.30 -2.59 1.83
C PRO A 48 13.85 -4.03 1.57
N ASP A 49 14.72 -4.84 0.97
CA ASP A 49 14.53 -6.27 0.68
C ASP A 49 14.44 -7.13 1.95
N LYS A 50 14.94 -6.62 3.08
CA LYS A 50 14.92 -7.33 4.37
C LYS A 50 13.88 -6.79 5.32
N ILE A 51 13.72 -5.46 5.40
CA ILE A 51 12.81 -4.87 6.39
C ILE A 51 11.33 -4.95 5.99
N CYS A 52 11.03 -5.28 4.74
CA CYS A 52 9.66 -5.38 4.22
C CYS A 52 8.78 -6.35 5.03
N VAL A 53 9.36 -7.44 5.59
CA VAL A 53 8.64 -8.44 6.40
C VAL A 53 8.16 -7.90 7.75
N VAL A 54 8.73 -6.79 8.23
CA VAL A 54 8.34 -6.13 9.48
C VAL A 54 6.99 -5.41 9.35
N SER A 55 6.51 -5.14 8.13
CA SER A 55 5.27 -4.40 7.87
C SER A 55 3.97 -5.13 8.27
N CYS A 56 4.05 -6.42 8.60
CA CYS A 56 2.91 -7.23 9.00
C CYS A 56 3.35 -8.28 10.03
N GLY A 57 3.45 -9.55 9.63
CA GLY A 57 3.49 -10.70 10.55
C GLY A 57 4.64 -10.76 11.56
N ILE A 58 5.79 -10.13 11.32
CA ILE A 58 6.89 -10.13 12.30
C ILE A 58 6.63 -9.20 13.48
N SER A 59 5.89 -8.11 13.26
CA SER A 59 5.68 -7.06 14.26
C SER A 59 4.48 -7.29 15.19
N THR A 60 3.63 -8.29 14.88
CA THR A 60 2.38 -8.60 15.59
C THR A 60 2.54 -9.77 16.55
#